data_AF-A0A443S3R2-F1
#
_entry.id   AF-A0A443S3R2-F1
#
_cell.length_a   1.000
_cell.length_b   1.000
_cell.length_c   1.000
_cell.angle_alpha   90.00
_cell.angle_beta   90.00
_cell.angle_gamma   90.00
#
_symmetry.space_group_name_H-M   'P 1'
#
loop_
_entity.id
_entity.type
_entity.pdbx_description
1 polymer ?
#
loop_
_entity_poly.entity_id
_entity_poly.type
_entity_poly.pdbx_seq_one_letter_code
_entity_poly.pdbx_strand_id
1 'polypeptide(L)'
;MNIDKVDFEICVKVFINAHSFVHVGDLTVDNVSEDLVEKAAKHFGTIDVLVNNAGMATMINVLDENFLKHYDYLMNTNTRVPLKLSRLVLPYLLQSKG
;
A
#
# COMPACT_ATOMS: atom_id res chain seq x y z
N MET A 1 1.77 14.69 3.54
CA MET A 1 1.26 14.69 2.14
C MET A 1 -0.25 14.61 2.24
N ASN A 2 -0.98 15.63 1.78
CA ASN A 2 -2.44 15.65 1.90
C ASN A 2 -3.01 14.74 0.80
N ILE A 3 -3.54 13.58 1.19
CA ILE A 3 -3.94 12.49 0.26
C ILE A 3 -5.17 12.90 -0.57
N ASP A 4 -5.88 13.95 -0.14
CA ASP A 4 -7.05 14.55 -0.79
C ASP A 4 -6.78 15.18 -2.17
N LYS A 5 -5.52 15.19 -2.63
CA LYS A 5 -5.11 15.78 -3.92
C LYS A 5 -4.32 14.84 -4.83
N VAL A 6 -4.44 13.52 -4.67
CA VAL A 6 -3.97 12.62 -5.73
C VAL A 6 -4.92 12.82 -6.92
N ASP A 7 -4.42 13.45 -7.97
CA ASP A 7 -5.18 13.75 -9.18
C ASP A 7 -5.57 12.43 -9.86
N PHE A 8 -6.83 12.00 -9.68
CA PHE A 8 -7.37 10.71 -10.14
C PHE A 8 -7.18 10.50 -11.65
N GLU A 9 -7.03 11.59 -12.41
CA GLU A 9 -6.82 11.55 -13.85
C GLU A 9 -5.46 10.94 -14.27
N ILE A 10 -4.43 10.97 -13.42
CA ILE A 10 -3.08 10.54 -13.82
C ILE A 10 -2.95 9.01 -13.87
N CYS A 11 -3.70 8.28 -13.03
CA CYS A 11 -3.53 6.83 -12.87
C CYS A 11 -4.04 6.02 -14.09
N VAL A 12 -4.89 6.61 -14.95
CA VAL A 12 -5.61 5.90 -16.03
C VAL A 12 -5.08 6.25 -17.43
N LYS A 13 -4.26 7.30 -17.58
CA LYS A 13 -3.93 7.87 -18.91
C LYS A 13 -2.90 7.10 -19.74
N VAL A 14 -2.28 6.04 -19.22
CA VAL A 14 -1.13 5.36 -19.89
C VAL A 14 -1.52 4.06 -20.60
N PHE A 15 -2.66 3.44 -20.27
CA PHE A 15 -3.03 2.12 -20.80
C PHE A 15 -4.42 2.13 -21.45
N ILE A 16 -4.48 1.85 -22.75
CA ILE A 16 -5.72 1.70 -23.51
C ILE A 16 -6.44 0.43 -23.01
N ASN A 17 -7.71 0.56 -22.59
CA ASN A 17 -8.56 -0.51 -22.03
C ASN A 17 -8.16 -1.05 -20.64
N ALA A 18 -7.37 -0.32 -19.84
CA ALA A 18 -7.15 -0.71 -18.46
C ALA A 18 -8.40 -0.46 -17.60
N HIS A 19 -8.80 -1.47 -16.82
CA HIS A 19 -9.78 -1.33 -15.75
C HIS A 19 -9.05 -0.98 -14.45
N SER A 20 -9.45 0.12 -13.81
CA SER A 20 -8.82 0.61 -12.59
C SER A 20 -9.80 0.60 -11.42
N PHE A 21 -9.32 0.17 -10.26
CA PHE A 21 -10.00 0.31 -8.97
C PHE A 21 -9.12 1.12 -8.04
N VAL A 22 -9.69 2.10 -7.36
CA VAL A 22 -8.96 2.96 -6.42
C VAL A 22 -9.57 2.81 -5.03
N HIS A 23 -8.69 2.63 -4.04
CA HIS A 23 -9.06 2.60 -2.64
C HIS A 23 -8.16 3.57 -1.88
N VAL A 24 -8.75 4.64 -1.35
CA VAL A 24 -8.02 5.67 -0.60
C VAL A 24 -7.91 5.25 0.86
N GLY A 25 -6.71 5.31 1.42
CA GLY A 25 -6.48 5.08 2.84
C GLY A 25 -4.99 5.10 3.21
N ASP A 26 -4.72 5.32 4.49
CA ASP A 26 -3.38 5.18 5.07
C ASP A 26 -3.15 3.71 5.46
N LEU A 27 -2.17 3.07 4.83
CA LEU A 27 -1.86 1.66 5.05
C LEU A 27 -1.36 1.36 6.47
N THR A 28 -0.92 2.37 7.21
CA THR A 28 -0.50 2.22 8.61
C THR A 28 -1.68 2.14 9.59
N VAL A 29 -2.89 2.51 9.15
CA VAL A 29 -4.12 2.40 9.93
C VAL A 29 -4.69 0.99 9.84
N ASP A 30 -5.21 0.49 10.96
CA ASP A 30 -5.80 -0.85 11.03
C ASP A 30 -7.01 -0.98 10.09
N ASN A 31 -7.22 -2.20 9.58
CA ASN A 31 -8.27 -2.59 8.63
C ASN A 31 -8.19 -1.98 7.22
N VAL A 32 -7.41 -0.91 6.98
CA VAL A 32 -7.30 -0.31 5.63
C VAL A 32 -6.72 -1.29 4.61
N SER A 33 -5.70 -2.04 5.00
CA SER A 33 -5.06 -3.05 4.15
C SER A 33 -5.98 -4.22 3.83
N GLU A 34 -6.74 -4.69 4.83
CA GLU A 34 -7.73 -5.76 4.71
C GLU A 34 -8.83 -5.35 3.74
N ASP A 35 -9.44 -4.18 3.94
CA ASP A 35 -10.48 -3.63 3.08
C ASP A 35 -10.01 -3.44 1.63
N LEU A 36 -8.78 -2.95 1.44
CA LEU A 36 -8.18 -2.79 0.11
C LEU A 36 -8.08 -4.13 -0.60
N VAL A 37 -7.48 -5.15 0.05
CA VAL A 37 -7.26 -6.46 -0.56
C VAL A 37 -8.58 -7.17 -0.86
N GLU A 38 -9.54 -7.14 0.07
CA GLU A 38 -10.85 -7.75 -0.12
C GLU A 38 -11.60 -7.11 -1.29
N LYS A 39 -11.66 -5.77 -1.34
CA LYS A 39 -12.39 -5.06 -2.39
C LYS A 39 -11.70 -5.21 -3.75
N ALA A 40 -10.37 -5.20 -3.81
CA ALA A 40 -9.63 -5.42 -5.04
C ALA A 40 -9.86 -6.84 -5.58
N ALA A 41 -9.74 -7.86 -4.73
CA ALA A 41 -10.00 -9.25 -5.12
C ALA A 41 -11.46 -9.45 -5.56
N LYS A 42 -12.43 -8.81 -4.88
CA LYS A 42 -13.84 -8.84 -5.29
C LYS A 42 -14.09 -8.15 -6.63
N HIS A 43 -13.38 -7.06 -6.91
CA HIS A 43 -13.56 -6.29 -8.14
C HIS A 43 -12.95 -6.98 -9.36
N PHE A 44 -11.73 -7.51 -9.24
CA PHE A 44 -10.98 -8.12 -10.35
C PHE A 44 -11.05 -9.66 -10.40
N GLY A 45 -11.52 -10.30 -9.33
CA GLY A 45 -11.61 -11.76 -9.19
C GLY A 45 -10.36 -12.42 -8.63
N THR A 46 -9.17 -11.84 -8.81
CA THR A 46 -7.89 -12.33 -8.27
C THR A 46 -6.90 -11.17 -8.09
N ILE A 47 -5.73 -11.47 -7.52
CA ILE A 47 -4.56 -10.60 -7.44
C ILE A 47 -3.37 -11.42 -7.90
N ASP A 48 -2.74 -11.03 -9.02
CA ASP A 48 -1.60 -11.74 -9.62
C ASP A 48 -0.24 -11.06 -9.33
N VAL A 49 -0.26 -9.84 -8.80
CA VAL A 49 0.95 -9.07 -8.47
C VAL A 49 0.66 -8.16 -7.30
N LEU A 50 1.55 -8.15 -6.31
CA LEU A 50 1.61 -7.12 -5.28
C LEU A 50 2.87 -6.26 -5.47
N VAL A 51 2.68 -4.94 -5.59
CA VAL A 51 3.78 -3.97 -5.61
C VAL A 51 3.77 -3.18 -4.30
N ASN A 52 4.68 -3.53 -3.39
CA ASN A 52 4.89 -2.79 -2.14
C ASN A 52 5.71 -1.51 -2.42
N ASN A 53 5.06 -0.50 -2.99
CA ASN A 53 5.71 0.77 -3.34
C ASN A 53 5.53 1.87 -2.28
N ALA A 54 4.53 1.76 -1.40
CA ALA A 54 4.31 2.77 -0.36
C ALA A 54 5.51 2.78 0.61
N GLY A 55 6.20 3.92 0.66
CA GLY A 55 7.41 4.06 1.46
C GLY A 55 7.74 5.52 1.75
N MET A 56 8.43 5.72 2.87
CA MET A 56 8.91 7.03 3.34
C MET A 56 10.42 6.97 3.54
N ALA A 57 11.08 8.10 3.31
CA ALA A 57 12.49 8.27 3.65
C ALA A 57 12.63 9.50 4.55
N THR A 58 13.43 9.39 5.60
CA THR A 58 13.83 10.53 6.42
C THR A 58 15.26 10.33 6.93
N MET A 59 15.98 11.44 7.10
CA MET A 59 17.32 11.47 7.68
C MET A 59 17.17 11.78 9.16
N ILE A 60 17.41 10.80 10.02
CA ILE A 60 17.21 10.92 11.47
C ILE A 60 18.58 10.88 12.17
N ASN A 61 18.81 11.82 13.07
CA ASN A 61 19.95 11.75 13.99
C ASN A 61 19.56 10.91 15.21
N VAL A 62 20.46 10.05 15.69
CA VAL A 62 20.23 9.24 16.90
C VAL A 62 20.05 10.07 18.19
N LEU A 63 20.46 11.34 18.17
CA LEU A 63 20.29 12.29 19.26
C LEU A 63 19.00 13.13 19.13
N ASP A 64 18.18 12.88 18.11
CA ASP A 64 16.91 13.58 17.93
C ASP A 64 15.92 13.22 19.06
N GLU A 65 15.30 14.23 19.66
CA GLU A 65 14.29 14.06 20.72
C GLU A 65 13.08 13.21 20.27
N ASN A 66 12.81 13.18 18.96
CA ASN A 66 11.73 12.42 18.34
C ASN A 66 12.23 11.16 17.63
N PHE A 67 13.46 10.70 17.89
CA PHE A 67 14.10 9.56 17.22
C PHE A 67 13.16 8.35 17.09
N LEU A 68 12.57 7.89 18.21
CA LEU A 68 11.68 6.72 18.21
C LEU A 68 10.41 6.96 17.40
N LYS A 69 9.83 8.16 17.45
CA LYS A 69 8.65 8.50 16.66
C LYS A 69 8.93 8.43 15.16
N HIS A 70 10.10 8.91 14.73
CA HIS A 70 10.52 8.84 13.34
C HIS A 70 10.84 7.40 12.90
N TYR A 71 11.51 6.63 13.77
CA TYR A 71 11.77 5.22 13.55
C TYR A 71 10.46 4.43 13.38
N ASP A 72 9.51 4.59 14.31
CA ASP A 72 8.23 3.88 14.27
C ASP A 72 7.45 4.24 13.01
N TYR A 73 7.45 5.51 12.61
CA TYR A 73 6.80 5.93 11.37
C TYR A 73 7.41 5.27 10.12
N LEU A 74 8.74 5.19 10.04
CA LEU A 74 9.44 4.50 8.95
C LEU A 74 9.16 3.00 8.97
N MET A 75 9.27 2.34 10.12
CA MET A 75 9.11 0.89 10.22
C MET A 75 7.66 0.46 10.00
N ASN A 76 6.70 1.25 10.47
CA ASN A 76 5.29 1.01 10.20
C ASN A 76 4.99 1.09 8.70
N THR A 77 5.54 2.08 8.00
CA THR A 77 5.27 2.27 6.56
C THR A 77 6.08 1.32 5.68
N ASN A 78 7.40 1.20 5.89
CA ASN A 78 8.30 0.54 4.96
C ASN A 78 8.48 -0.95 5.25
N THR A 79 8.09 -1.43 6.43
CA THR A 79 8.32 -2.82 6.84
C THR A 79 7.02 -3.51 7.26
N ARG A 80 6.29 -2.95 8.23
CA ARG A 80 5.05 -3.57 8.72
C ARG A 80 4.00 -3.67 7.62
N VAL A 81 3.77 -2.59 6.86
CA VAL A 81 2.79 -2.57 5.76
C VAL A 81 3.13 -3.59 4.67
N PRO A 82 4.35 -3.64 4.09
CA PRO A 82 4.69 -4.66 3.10
C PRO A 82 4.52 -6.09 3.59
N LEU A 83 4.95 -6.38 4.83
CA LEU A 83 4.77 -7.71 5.42
C LEU A 83 3.29 -8.08 5.56
N LYS A 84 2.46 -7.15 6.03
CA LYS A 84 1.03 -7.33 6.20
C LYS A 84 0.33 -7.56 4.85
N LEU A 85 0.59 -6.71 3.85
CA LEU A 85 0.01 -6.84 2.52
C LEU A 85 0.42 -8.16 1.86
N SER A 86 1.70 -8.52 1.91
CA SER A 86 2.19 -9.80 1.36
C SER A 86 1.49 -10.99 1.99
N ARG A 87 1.21 -10.96 3.31
CA ARG A 87 0.43 -12.01 3.97
C ARG A 87 -1.03 -12.04 3.49
N LEU A 88 -1.67 -10.88 3.35
CA LEU A 88 -3.08 -10.78 2.97
C LEU A 88 -3.33 -11.24 1.53
N VAL A 89 -2.43 -10.92 0.60
CA VAL A 89 -2.60 -11.30 -0.81
C VAL A 89 -2.18 -12.73 -1.12
N LEU A 90 -1.42 -13.38 -0.23
CA LEU A 90 -0.79 -14.68 -0.48
C LEU A 90 -1.76 -15.76 -1.02
N PRO A 91 -3.01 -15.91 -0.53
CA PRO A 91 -3.93 -16.89 -1.08
C PRO A 91 -4.23 -16.69 -2.57
N TYR A 92 -4.31 -15.43 -3.01
CA TYR A 92 -4.56 -15.07 -4.40
C TYR A 92 -3.31 -15.29 -5.25
N LEU A 93 -2.13 -14.90 -4.76
CA LEU A 93 -0.85 -15.10 -5.46
C LEU A 93 -0.55 -16.59 -5.69
N LEU A 94 -0.90 -17.45 -4.72
CA LEU A 94 -0.77 -18.90 -4.87
C LEU A 94 -1.72 -19.46 -5.93
N GLN A 95 -2.92 -18.88 -6.06
CA GLN A 95 -3.91 -19.29 -7.05
C GLN A 95 -3.53 -18.85 -8.46
N SER A 96 -3.08 -17.61 -8.62
CA SER A 96 -2.61 -17.01 -9.90
C SER A 96 -1.28 -17.60 -10.38
N LYS A 97 -0.47 -18.16 -9.47
CA LYS A 97 0.94 -18.52 -9.69
C LYS A 97 1.85 -17.30 -9.89
N GLY A 98 1.48 -16.16 -9.30
CA GLY A 98 2.22 -14.90 -9.29
C GLY A 98 1.80 -14.08 -8.10
#